data_AF-A0A7V4KC06-F1
#
_entry.id   AF-A0A7V4KC06-F1
#
_cell.length_a   1.000
_cell.length_b   1.000
_cell.length_c   1.000
_cell.angle_alpha   90.00
_cell.angle_beta   90.00
_cell.angle_gamma   90.00
#
_symmetry.space_group_name_H-M   'P 1'
#
loop_
_entity.id
_entity.type
_entity.pdbx_description
1 polymer ?
#
loop_
_entity_poly.entity_id
_entity_poly.type
_entity_poly.pdbx_seq_one_letter_code
_entity_poly.pdbx_strand_id
1 'polypeptide(L)'
;AFEINGKWYKDKNYKSYVKRIPAMILSNGLGHTLAFILSKRKGGQSSQEKPLNAYDLIAKQIFDYLNSDATAVKFSIPKKEDEAEALVEFVVNCDPQTYRQLTNEVLAFFNWLRRFAEGLIEGGED
;
A
#
# COMPACT_ATOMS: atom_id res chain seq x y z
N ALA A 1 1.02 -18.29 -6.71
CA ALA A 1 1.01 -17.50 -5.47
C ALA A 1 2.45 -17.48 -4.98
N PHE A 2 2.89 -16.42 -4.34
CA PHE A 2 4.22 -16.32 -3.74
C PHE A 2 4.07 -15.95 -2.26
N GLU A 3 5.08 -16.28 -1.47
CA GLU A 3 5.07 -16.07 -0.02
C GLU A 3 5.97 -14.90 0.37
N ILE A 4 5.49 -14.05 1.28
CA ILE A 4 6.26 -13.00 1.94
C ILE A 4 5.94 -13.09 3.44
N ASN A 5 6.95 -13.36 4.27
CA ASN A 5 6.85 -13.38 5.73
C ASN A 5 5.66 -14.22 6.24
N GLY A 6 5.47 -15.44 5.73
CA GLY A 6 4.38 -16.33 6.15
C GLY A 6 3.01 -16.04 5.53
N LYS A 7 2.88 -15.02 4.67
CA LYS A 7 1.64 -14.68 3.96
C LYS A 7 1.78 -14.94 2.46
N TRP A 8 0.77 -15.57 1.89
CA TRP A 8 0.68 -15.89 0.47
C TRP A 8 -0.11 -14.83 -0.30
N TYR A 9 0.41 -14.45 -1.46
CA TYR A 9 -0.16 -13.44 -2.34
C TYR A 9 -0.30 -13.99 -3.77
N LYS A 10 -1.39 -13.63 -4.45
CA LYS A 10 -1.60 -13.97 -5.87
C LYS A 10 -2.57 -12.98 -6.51
N ASP A 11 -2.06 -12.18 -7.44
CA ASP A 11 -2.86 -11.28 -8.26
C ASP A 11 -2.07 -10.90 -9.53
N LYS A 12 -2.70 -11.04 -10.70
CA LYS A 12 -2.07 -10.70 -12.00
C LYS A 12 -2.06 -9.18 -12.27
N ASN A 13 -2.86 -8.41 -11.53
CA ASN A 13 -3.09 -6.99 -11.79
C ASN A 13 -2.24 -6.06 -10.91
N TYR A 14 -1.33 -6.59 -10.10
CA TYR A 14 -0.49 -5.79 -9.19
C TYR A 14 0.22 -4.64 -9.92
N LYS A 15 0.81 -4.91 -11.09
CA LYS A 15 1.48 -3.89 -11.93
C LYS A 15 0.54 -2.75 -12.31
N SER A 16 -0.63 -3.06 -12.85
CA SER A 16 -1.66 -2.07 -13.22
C SER A 16 -2.10 -1.22 -12.03
N TYR A 17 -2.34 -1.84 -10.87
CA TYR A 17 -2.79 -1.13 -9.67
C TYR A 17 -1.73 -0.17 -9.14
N VAL A 18 -0.48 -0.61 -9.03
CA VAL A 18 0.64 0.26 -8.59
C VAL A 18 0.81 1.45 -9.54
N LYS A 19 0.67 1.26 -10.86
CA LYS A 19 0.75 2.35 -11.84
C LYS A 19 -0.37 3.37 -11.68
N ARG A 20 -1.58 2.94 -11.31
CA ARG A 20 -2.76 3.81 -11.18
C ARG A 20 -2.81 4.61 -9.87
N ILE A 21 -2.27 4.07 -8.79
CA ILE A 21 -2.40 4.68 -7.46
C ILE A 21 -1.88 6.13 -7.37
N PRO A 22 -0.71 6.51 -7.95
CA PRO A 22 -0.27 7.90 -7.95
C PRO A 22 -1.31 8.87 -8.51
N ALA A 23 -1.94 8.51 -9.63
CA ALA A 23 -2.99 9.33 -10.23
C ALA A 23 -4.22 9.42 -9.32
N MET A 24 -4.60 8.34 -8.65
CA MET A 24 -5.69 8.35 -7.66
C MET A 24 -5.39 9.27 -6.47
N ILE A 25 -4.16 9.26 -5.96
CA ILE A 25 -3.75 10.13 -4.85
C ILE A 25 -3.82 11.60 -5.28
N LEU A 26 -3.35 11.93 -6.48
CA LEU A 26 -3.37 13.31 -6.98
C LEU A 26 -4.79 13.83 -7.24
N SER A 27 -5.70 12.97 -7.72
CA SER A 27 -7.08 13.36 -8.02
C SER A 27 -8.01 13.37 -6.80
N ASN A 28 -7.85 12.40 -5.90
CA ASN A 28 -8.81 12.13 -4.82
C ASN A 28 -8.22 12.30 -3.41
N GLY A 29 -6.90 12.50 -3.30
CA GLY A 29 -6.18 12.55 -2.04
C GLY A 29 -5.78 11.17 -1.49
N LEU A 30 -4.86 11.20 -0.53
CA LEU A 30 -4.33 9.99 0.12
C LEU A 30 -5.41 9.23 0.90
N GLY A 31 -6.20 9.91 1.73
CA GLY A 31 -7.22 9.27 2.58
C GLY A 31 -8.24 8.47 1.77
N HIS A 32 -8.80 9.08 0.72
CA HIS A 32 -9.73 8.38 -0.18
C HIS A 32 -9.07 7.19 -0.88
N THR A 33 -7.83 7.36 -1.36
CA THR A 33 -7.11 6.29 -2.05
C THR A 33 -6.85 5.10 -1.14
N LEU A 34 -6.49 5.33 0.12
CA LEU A 34 -6.32 4.27 1.10
C LEU A 34 -7.66 3.58 1.40
N ALA A 35 -8.74 4.32 1.59
CA ALA A 35 -10.08 3.73 1.78
C ALA A 35 -10.48 2.84 0.59
N PHE A 36 -10.19 3.27 -0.64
CA PHE A 36 -10.40 2.45 -1.84
C PHE A 36 -9.57 1.16 -1.79
N ILE A 37 -8.27 1.25 -1.48
CA ILE A 37 -7.39 0.07 -1.35
C ILE A 37 -7.97 -0.91 -0.32
N LEU A 38 -8.37 -0.41 0.85
CA LEU A 38 -8.98 -1.23 1.90
C LEU A 38 -10.25 -1.93 1.43
N SER A 39 -11.14 -1.22 0.71
CA SER A 39 -12.37 -1.81 0.17
C SER A 39 -12.15 -2.96 -0.82
N LYS A 40 -10.95 -3.04 -1.41
CA LYS A 40 -10.58 -4.06 -2.41
C LYS A 40 -9.75 -5.20 -1.85
N ARG A 41 -9.28 -5.10 -0.61
CA ARG A 41 -8.53 -6.17 0.07
C ARG A 41 -9.38 -7.42 0.28
N LYS A 42 -8.74 -8.59 0.29
CA LYS A 42 -9.40 -9.81 0.80
C LYS A 42 -9.33 -9.89 2.32
N GLY A 43 -8.23 -9.43 2.91
CA GLY A 43 -7.99 -9.53 4.35
C GLY A 43 -7.95 -10.97 4.88
N GLY A 44 -7.79 -11.09 6.21
CA GLY A 44 -7.87 -12.37 6.93
C GLY A 44 -6.64 -13.28 6.80
N GLN A 45 -6.83 -14.53 7.25
CA GLN A 45 -5.79 -15.55 7.23
C GLN A 45 -5.41 -15.92 5.79
N SER A 46 -4.11 -16.01 5.56
CA SER A 46 -3.52 -16.30 4.26
C SER A 46 -2.94 -17.71 4.23
N SER A 47 -3.16 -18.43 3.14
CA SER A 47 -2.53 -19.71 2.85
C SER A 47 -2.27 -19.82 1.35
N GLN A 48 -1.49 -20.83 0.94
CA GLN A 48 -1.23 -21.08 -0.48
C GLN A 48 -2.54 -21.30 -1.29
N GLU A 49 -3.53 -21.94 -0.68
CA GLU A 49 -4.86 -22.19 -1.25
C GLU A 49 -5.76 -20.94 -1.23
N LYS A 50 -5.58 -20.08 -0.22
CA LYS A 50 -6.34 -18.83 -0.06
C LYS A 50 -5.38 -17.63 -0.02
N PRO A 51 -4.75 -17.28 -1.14
CA PRO A 51 -3.80 -16.18 -1.19
C PRO A 51 -4.54 -14.82 -1.14
N LEU A 52 -3.90 -13.87 -0.47
CA LEU A 52 -4.25 -12.46 -0.47
C LEU A 52 -4.05 -11.84 -1.86
N ASN A 53 -4.71 -10.71 -2.12
CA ASN A 53 -4.66 -10.08 -3.44
C ASN A 53 -3.62 -8.94 -3.51
N ALA A 54 -3.54 -8.26 -4.65
CA ALA A 54 -2.59 -7.15 -4.82
C ALA A 54 -2.85 -5.99 -3.85
N TYR A 55 -4.11 -5.69 -3.54
CA TYR A 55 -4.46 -4.60 -2.62
C TYR A 55 -4.01 -4.90 -1.19
N ASP A 56 -4.04 -6.17 -0.76
CA ASP A 56 -3.48 -6.59 0.53
C ASP A 56 -1.97 -6.34 0.57
N LEU A 57 -1.25 -6.68 -0.50
CA LEU A 57 0.19 -6.46 -0.58
C LEU A 57 0.54 -4.98 -0.62
N ILE A 58 -0.18 -4.20 -1.43
CA ILE A 58 0.02 -2.76 -1.56
C ILE A 58 -0.19 -2.05 -0.23
N ALA A 59 -1.27 -2.37 0.50
CA ALA A 59 -1.53 -1.77 1.81
C ALA A 59 -0.42 -2.08 2.80
N LYS A 60 0.04 -3.35 2.83
CA LYS A 60 1.17 -3.77 3.65
C LYS A 60 2.44 -2.99 3.30
N GLN A 61 2.77 -2.86 2.02
CA GLN A 61 3.97 -2.18 1.57
C GLN A 61 3.97 -0.68 1.91
N ILE A 62 2.81 -0.02 1.83
CA ILE A 62 2.68 1.38 2.27
C ILE A 62 2.96 1.47 3.77
N PHE A 63 2.34 0.59 4.57
CA PHE A 63 2.53 0.56 6.01
C PHE A 63 3.99 0.28 6.38
N ASP A 64 4.61 -0.72 5.76
CA ASP A 64 6.02 -1.07 5.95
C ASP A 64 6.93 0.09 5.57
N TYR A 65 6.70 0.74 4.43
CA TYR A 65 7.51 1.88 3.98
C TYR A 65 7.42 3.02 4.99
N LEU A 66 6.21 3.41 5.41
CA LEU A 66 5.99 4.52 6.34
C LEU A 66 6.51 4.24 7.76
N ASN A 67 6.66 2.97 8.15
CA ASN A 67 7.28 2.54 9.41
C ASN A 67 8.74 2.08 9.24
N SER A 68 9.34 2.22 8.06
CA SER A 68 10.74 1.85 7.83
C SER A 68 11.69 2.89 8.44
N ASP A 69 12.95 2.52 8.65
CA ASP A 69 13.97 3.45 9.17
C ASP A 69 14.11 4.73 8.33
N ALA A 70 13.75 4.69 7.04
CA ALA A 70 13.78 5.84 6.14
C ALA A 70 12.74 6.92 6.52
N THR A 71 11.63 6.55 7.16
CA THR A 71 10.51 7.46 7.46
C THR A 71 10.06 7.42 8.92
N ALA A 72 10.53 6.44 9.72
CA ALA A 72 10.13 6.25 11.13
C ALA A 72 10.48 7.44 12.03
N VAL A 73 11.46 8.27 11.64
CA VAL A 73 11.76 9.54 12.33
C VAL A 73 10.69 10.61 12.12
N LYS A 74 9.83 10.46 11.08
CA LYS A 74 8.77 11.41 10.72
C LYS A 74 7.39 10.94 11.15
N PHE A 75 7.15 9.63 11.13
CA PHE A 75 5.83 9.04 11.40
C PHE A 75 5.95 7.92 12.42
N SER A 76 4.97 7.84 13.31
CA SER A 76 4.84 6.73 14.28
C SER A 76 3.45 6.13 14.15
N ILE A 77 3.24 5.37 13.06
CA ILE A 77 1.96 4.71 12.83
C ILE A 77 1.89 3.49 13.78
N PRO A 78 0.87 3.42 14.66
CA PRO A 78 0.79 2.34 15.62
C PRO A 78 0.61 0.99 14.92
N LYS A 79 1.35 -0.03 15.37
CA LYS A 79 1.14 -1.41 14.93
C LYS A 79 -0.14 -1.95 15.59
N LYS A 80 -1.14 -2.27 14.78
CA LYS A 80 -2.36 -2.97 15.19
C LYS A 80 -2.42 -4.34 14.52
N GLU A 81 -3.42 -5.15 14.89
CA GLU A 81 -3.66 -6.46 14.27
C GLU A 81 -3.87 -6.34 12.75
N ASP A 82 -4.63 -5.34 12.30
CA ASP A 82 -4.69 -4.93 10.89
C ASP A 82 -3.90 -3.62 10.67
N GLU A 83 -2.69 -3.77 10.14
CA GLU A 83 -1.77 -2.68 9.78
C GLU A 83 -2.40 -1.68 8.79
N ALA A 84 -3.26 -2.14 7.87
CA ALA A 84 -3.88 -1.28 6.88
C ALA A 84 -5.04 -0.47 7.48
N GLU A 85 -5.75 -1.02 8.46
CA GLU A 85 -6.71 -0.26 9.26
C GLU A 85 -5.98 0.82 10.09
N ALA A 86 -4.87 0.45 10.74
CA ALA A 86 -4.05 1.40 11.49
C ALA A 86 -3.53 2.56 10.63
N LEU A 87 -3.12 2.25 9.38
CA LEU A 87 -2.70 3.25 8.40
C LEU A 87 -3.81 4.26 8.10
N VAL A 88 -5.03 3.79 7.81
CA VAL A 88 -6.15 4.68 7.50
C VAL A 88 -6.53 5.52 8.70
N GLU A 89 -6.64 4.91 9.88
CA GLU A 89 -6.95 5.61 11.12
C GLU A 89 -5.93 6.71 11.43
N PHE A 90 -4.63 6.44 11.23
CA PHE A 90 -3.59 7.45 11.41
C PHE A 90 -3.75 8.61 10.43
N VAL A 91 -3.97 8.31 9.14
CA VAL A 91 -4.09 9.31 8.08
C VAL A 91 -5.31 10.22 8.28
N VAL A 92 -6.45 9.69 8.71
CA VAL A 92 -7.67 10.51 8.91
C VAL A 92 -7.64 11.36 10.17
N ASN A 93 -6.82 11.01 11.16
CA ASN A 93 -6.73 11.72 12.44
C ASN A 93 -5.48 12.61 12.57
N CYS A 94 -4.54 12.56 11.63
CA CYS A 94 -3.33 13.38 11.67
C CYS A 94 -3.62 14.86 11.33
N ASP A 95 -2.70 15.74 11.74
CA ASP A 95 -2.79 17.16 11.42
C ASP A 95 -2.49 17.43 9.92
N PRO A 96 -2.91 18.58 9.37
CA PRO A 96 -2.72 18.88 7.95
C PRO A 96 -1.27 18.89 7.46
N GLN A 97 -0.29 19.21 8.31
CA GLN A 97 1.12 19.17 7.92
C GLN A 97 1.58 17.72 7.77
N THR A 98 1.27 16.87 8.75
CA THR A 98 1.56 15.44 8.69
C THR A 98 0.87 14.78 7.50
N TYR A 99 -0.41 15.11 7.24
CA TYR A 99 -1.15 14.60 6.08
C TYR A 99 -0.45 14.90 4.74
N ARG A 100 0.04 16.13 4.56
CA ARG A 100 0.79 16.52 3.35
C ARG A 100 2.11 15.77 3.23
N GLN A 101 2.83 15.60 4.33
CA GLN A 101 4.08 14.85 4.35
C GLN A 101 3.85 13.37 4.00
N LEU A 102 2.84 12.73 4.60
CA LEU A 102 2.41 11.37 4.27
C LEU A 102 2.08 11.24 2.78
N THR A 103 1.30 12.19 2.24
CA THR A 103 0.93 12.20 0.83
C THR A 103 2.16 12.22 -0.08
N ASN A 104 3.13 13.08 0.22
CA ASN A 104 4.38 13.18 -0.55
C ASN A 104 5.25 11.92 -0.45
N GLU A 105 5.36 11.34 0.74
CA GLU A 105 6.15 10.13 0.99
C GLU A 105 5.54 8.92 0.28
N VAL A 106 4.21 8.77 0.33
CA VAL A 106 3.51 7.71 -0.40
C VAL A 106 3.67 7.92 -1.92
N LEU A 107 3.55 9.14 -2.44
CA LEU A 107 3.81 9.42 -3.86
C LEU A 107 5.25 9.09 -4.28
N ALA A 108 6.24 9.43 -3.46
CA ALA A 108 7.65 9.11 -3.70
C ALA A 108 7.88 7.59 -3.70
N PHE A 109 7.28 6.87 -2.76
CA PHE A 109 7.31 5.42 -2.71
C PHE A 109 6.72 4.79 -3.97
N PHE A 110 5.51 5.20 -4.38
CA PHE A 110 4.89 4.67 -5.59
C PHE A 110 5.64 5.03 -6.87
N ASN A 111 6.38 6.14 -6.90
CA ASN A 111 7.26 6.46 -8.02
C ASN A 111 8.36 5.41 -8.22
N TRP A 112 8.92 4.86 -7.15
CA TRP A 112 9.85 3.73 -7.25
C TRP A 112 9.12 2.42 -7.52
N LEU A 113 8.02 2.16 -6.81
CA LEU A 113 7.27 0.91 -6.93
C LEU A 113 6.78 0.68 -8.37
N ARG A 114 6.28 1.72 -9.06
CA ARG A 114 5.87 1.61 -10.46
C ARG A 114 7.04 1.33 -11.40
N ARG A 115 8.23 1.90 -11.15
CA ARG A 115 9.43 1.65 -11.98
C ARG A 115 9.90 0.20 -11.84
N PHE A 116 9.90 -0.32 -10.61
CA PHE A 116 10.22 -1.72 -10.37
C PHE A 116 9.17 -2.66 -10.96
N ALA A 117 7.88 -2.36 -10.79
CA ALA A 117 6.81 -3.15 -11.40
C ALA A 117 6.91 -3.16 -12.93
N GLU A 118 7.27 -2.04 -13.55
CA GLU A 118 7.44 -1.95 -15.00
C GLU A 118 8.64 -2.78 -15.51
N GLY A 119 9.77 -2.74 -14.79
CA GLY A 119 10.99 -3.40 -15.20
C GLY A 119 11.11 -4.88 -14.81
N LEU A 120 10.38 -5.34 -13.79
CA LEU A 120 10.53 -6.70 -13.22
C LEU A 120 9.33 -7.61 -13.46
N ILE A 121 8.15 -7.05 -13.78
CA ILE A 121 6.93 -7.85 -13.99
C ILE A 121 6.63 -7.90 -15.48
N GLU A 122 6.91 -9.04 -16.08
CA GLU A 122 6.52 -9.37 -17.46
C GLU A 122 5.02 -9.70 -17.52
N GLY A 123 4.31 -9.06 -18.45
CA GLY A 123 2.87 -9.26 -18.62
C GLY A 123 2.03 -8.64 -17.49
N GLY A 124 1.16 -7.71 -17.88
CA GLY A 124 0.16 -7.06 -17.03
C GLY A 124 -0.66 -6.15 -17.92
N GLU A 125 -1.99 -6.26 -17.86
CA GLU A 125 -2.89 -5.39 -18.62
C GLU A 125 -2.59 -3.93 -18.22
N ASP A 126 -2.25 -3.08 -19.20
CA ASP A 126 -2.10 -1.63 -19.02
C ASP A 126 -3.45 -0.97 -18.68
#